data_AF-A0A960ZI31-F1
#
_entry.id   AF-A0A960ZI31-F1
#
_cell.length_a   1.000
_cell.length_b   1.000
_cell.length_c   1.000
_cell.angle_alpha   90.00
_cell.angle_beta   90.00
_cell.angle_gamma   90.00
#
_symmetry.space_group_name_H-M   'P 1'
#
loop_
_entity.id
_entity.type
_entity.pdbx_description
1 polymer ?
#
loop_
_entity_poly.entity_id
_entity_poly.type
_entity_poly.pdbx_seq_one_letter_code
_entity_poly.pdbx_strand_id
1 'polypeptide(L)'
;MRRQWEKVFEEVRDYTEKHGHFPGIKENRRLYTWCSLQRLKKKKNELSAEKIRHLESISFVWDLQNDTWQKNLDMLREYRKKNPRRWPSQRSQNQVEHHLAVWFLGVRKDFRRGKLSKTRKKLLESIDFPFEPRESRWEKTFEQLKTWIRKTGKLPERGDPQELGKKLHAWYKYQLTKMENDVLSERQKEALTSLLNSMDISPDVNRSEHSQ
;
A
#
# COMPACT_ATOMS: atom_id res chain seq x y z
N MET A 1 -0.40 13.60 -46.77
CA MET A 1 0.53 13.65 -45.61
C MET A 1 0.21 12.58 -44.55
N ARG A 2 0.15 11.28 -44.92
CA ARG A 2 -0.06 10.16 -43.98
C ARG A 2 1.23 9.54 -43.40
N ARG A 3 2.40 9.85 -43.98
CA ARG A 3 3.64 9.06 -43.84
C ARG A 3 4.45 9.26 -42.54
N GLN A 4 4.37 10.42 -41.88
CA GLN A 4 5.29 10.72 -40.77
C GLN A 4 4.91 10.02 -39.45
N TRP A 5 3.62 9.83 -39.18
CA TRP A 5 3.18 9.15 -37.96
C TRP A 5 3.46 7.65 -38.05
N GLU A 6 3.11 7.03 -39.18
CA GLU A 6 3.34 5.61 -39.46
C GLU A 6 4.84 5.29 -39.39
N LYS A 7 5.70 6.10 -40.03
CA LYS A 7 7.15 5.88 -39.97
C LYS A 7 7.70 5.86 -38.54
N VAL A 8 7.30 6.81 -37.70
CA VAL A 8 7.78 6.85 -36.31
C VAL A 8 7.13 5.76 -35.45
N PHE A 9 5.90 5.35 -35.77
CA PHE A 9 5.26 4.19 -35.14
C PHE A 9 6.05 2.91 -35.41
N GLU A 10 6.43 2.65 -36.66
CA GLU A 10 7.26 1.50 -37.04
C GLU A 10 8.61 1.52 -36.31
N GLU A 11 9.27 2.69 -36.24
CA GLU A 11 10.51 2.84 -35.48
C GLU A 11 10.34 2.54 -33.97
N VAL A 12 9.18 2.88 -33.38
CA VAL A 12 8.86 2.54 -31.98
C VAL A 12 8.63 1.04 -31.84
N ARG A 13 7.88 0.41 -32.76
CA ARG A 13 7.64 -1.04 -32.76
C ARG A 13 8.98 -1.79 -32.82
N ASP A 14 9.80 -1.49 -33.81
CA ASP A 14 11.09 -2.15 -34.02
C ASP A 14 12.01 -1.96 -32.80
N TYR A 15 12.01 -0.76 -32.20
CA TYR A 15 12.73 -0.52 -30.95
C TYR A 15 12.19 -1.41 -29.81
N THR A 16 10.87 -1.47 -29.62
CA THR A 16 10.26 -2.26 -28.54
C THR A 16 10.47 -3.75 -28.71
N GLU A 17 10.43 -4.27 -29.93
CA GLU A 17 10.72 -5.67 -30.23
C GLU A 17 12.19 -5.99 -29.93
N LYS A 18 13.11 -5.10 -30.31
CA LYS A 18 14.55 -5.29 -30.10
C LYS A 18 14.96 -5.20 -28.63
N HIS A 19 14.37 -4.28 -27.87
CA HIS A 19 14.79 -3.97 -26.49
C HIS A 19 13.89 -4.59 -25.43
N GLY A 20 12.70 -5.08 -25.78
CA GLY A 20 11.71 -5.62 -24.84
C GLY A 20 11.02 -4.55 -23.99
N HIS A 21 11.27 -3.26 -24.24
CA HIS A 21 10.61 -2.15 -23.56
C HIS A 21 10.50 -0.91 -24.46
N PHE A 22 9.60 0.00 -24.08
CA PHE A 22 9.48 1.31 -24.75
C PHE A 22 10.70 2.19 -24.46
N PRO A 23 11.09 3.07 -25.41
CA PRO A 23 12.28 3.90 -25.27
C PRO A 23 12.15 4.89 -24.12
N GLY A 24 13.13 4.92 -23.23
CA GLY A 24 13.31 5.92 -22.20
C GLY A 24 13.98 7.20 -22.72
N ILE A 25 13.85 8.30 -21.97
CA ILE A 25 14.40 9.61 -22.36
C ILE A 25 15.92 9.59 -22.60
N LYS A 26 16.65 8.77 -21.83
CA LYS A 26 18.12 8.65 -21.93
C LYS A 26 18.55 7.74 -23.08
N GLU A 27 17.70 6.83 -23.52
CA GLU A 27 18.04 5.82 -24.53
C GLU A 27 17.71 6.31 -25.93
N ASN A 28 16.52 6.91 -26.09
CA ASN A 28 16.12 7.52 -27.35
C ASN A 28 15.12 8.65 -27.08
N ARG A 29 15.66 9.87 -26.88
CA ARG A 29 14.86 11.07 -26.58
C ARG A 29 13.78 11.35 -27.62
N ARG A 30 14.06 11.10 -28.90
CA ARG A 30 13.10 11.36 -30.00
C ARG A 30 11.89 10.44 -29.89
N LEU A 31 12.12 9.13 -29.80
CA LEU A 31 11.03 8.16 -29.71
C LEU A 31 10.29 8.29 -28.38
N TYR A 32 10.99 8.51 -27.27
CA TYR A 32 10.37 8.80 -25.97
C TYR A 32 9.42 10.01 -26.03
N THR A 33 9.86 11.10 -26.68
CA THR A 33 9.06 12.31 -26.85
C THR A 33 7.82 12.02 -27.70
N TRP A 34 7.97 11.25 -28.77
CA TRP A 34 6.84 10.85 -29.61
C TRP A 34 5.82 10.01 -28.85
N CYS A 35 6.26 9.01 -28.07
CA CYS A 35 5.39 8.21 -27.21
C CYS A 35 4.65 9.08 -26.18
N SER A 36 5.36 10.03 -25.58
CA SER A 36 4.78 10.98 -24.61
C SER A 36 3.71 11.86 -25.26
N LEU A 37 3.94 12.32 -26.49
CA LEU A 37 2.94 13.05 -27.28
C LEU A 37 1.71 12.20 -27.58
N GLN A 38 1.84 10.90 -27.88
CA GLN A 38 0.68 10.04 -28.11
C GLN A 38 -0.20 9.91 -26.87
N ARG A 39 0.43 9.74 -25.69
CA ARG A 39 -0.30 9.70 -24.39
C ARG A 39 -1.06 11.00 -24.14
N LEU A 40 -0.41 12.15 -24.39
CA LEU A 40 -1.04 13.46 -24.26
C LEU A 40 -2.24 13.61 -25.19
N LYS A 41 -2.09 13.23 -26.47
CA LYS A 41 -3.16 13.29 -27.47
C LYS A 41 -4.33 12.37 -27.12
N LYS A 42 -4.08 11.15 -26.63
CA LYS A 42 -5.15 10.27 -26.14
C LYS A 42 -5.91 10.90 -24.98
N LYS A 43 -5.22 11.51 -24.01
CA LYS A 43 -5.87 12.20 -22.88
C LYS A 43 -6.73 13.39 -23.31
N LYS A 44 -6.35 14.07 -24.40
CA LYS A 44 -7.12 15.18 -24.98
C LYS A 44 -8.19 14.73 -25.99
N ASN A 45 -8.37 13.43 -26.20
CA ASN A 45 -9.24 12.87 -27.24
C ASN A 45 -8.88 13.35 -28.67
N GLU A 46 -7.63 13.71 -28.91
CA GLU A 46 -7.11 14.20 -30.21
C GLU A 46 -6.51 13.08 -31.07
N LEU A 47 -6.55 11.83 -30.58
CA LEU A 47 -5.99 10.67 -31.26
C LEU A 47 -7.10 9.89 -31.97
N SER A 48 -6.94 9.65 -33.27
CA SER A 48 -7.92 8.87 -34.03
C SER A 48 -7.98 7.41 -33.55
N ALA A 49 -9.15 6.79 -33.69
CA ALA A 49 -9.36 5.39 -33.33
C ALA A 49 -8.39 4.44 -34.04
N GLU A 50 -8.03 4.73 -35.30
CA GLU A 50 -7.03 3.98 -36.07
C GLU A 50 -5.64 4.01 -35.41
N LYS A 51 -5.18 5.19 -34.97
CA LYS A 51 -3.89 5.33 -34.29
C LYS A 51 -3.88 4.68 -32.92
N ILE A 52 -5.01 4.70 -32.22
CA ILE A 52 -5.20 3.98 -30.97
C ILE A 52 -5.04 2.48 -31.21
N ARG A 53 -5.72 1.91 -32.22
CA ARG A 53 -5.60 0.49 -32.57
C ARG A 53 -4.17 0.09 -32.94
N HIS A 54 -3.47 0.90 -33.72
CA HIS A 54 -2.06 0.63 -34.04
C HIS A 54 -1.18 0.60 -32.78
N LEU A 55 -1.33 1.58 -31.88
CA LEU A 55 -0.57 1.59 -30.63
C LEU A 55 -0.96 0.42 -29.71
N GLU A 56 -2.23 0.03 -29.68
CA GLU A 56 -2.68 -1.15 -28.92
C GLU A 56 -2.12 -2.46 -29.47
N SER A 57 -1.90 -2.56 -30.80
CA SER A 57 -1.29 -3.75 -31.41
C SER A 57 0.13 -4.06 -30.92
N ILE A 58 0.86 -3.04 -30.45
CA ILE A 58 2.20 -3.18 -29.87
C ILE A 58 2.19 -3.14 -28.33
N SER A 59 1.03 -3.36 -27.71
CA SER A 59 0.84 -3.27 -26.26
C SER A 59 1.31 -1.94 -25.66
N PHE A 60 1.05 -0.82 -26.36
CA PHE A 60 1.52 0.50 -25.94
C PHE A 60 1.06 0.90 -24.54
N VAL A 61 2.01 1.20 -23.67
CA VAL A 61 1.74 1.60 -22.28
C VAL A 61 1.26 3.05 -22.23
N TRP A 62 -0.05 3.22 -22.05
CA TRP A 62 -0.71 4.53 -21.95
C TRP A 62 -0.45 5.24 -20.63
N ASP A 63 -0.45 4.50 -19.51
CA ASP A 63 -0.17 5.01 -18.17
C ASP A 63 1.05 4.31 -17.58
N LEU A 64 2.22 4.94 -17.76
CA LEU A 64 3.49 4.44 -17.24
C LEU A 64 3.50 4.35 -15.70
N GLN A 65 2.80 5.26 -15.02
CA GLN A 65 2.78 5.25 -13.56
C GLN A 65 1.98 4.05 -13.06
N ASN A 66 0.84 3.77 -13.67
CA ASN A 66 0.04 2.62 -13.29
C ASN A 66 0.70 1.29 -13.66
N ASP A 67 1.31 1.18 -14.84
CA ASP A 67 2.06 -0.01 -15.25
C ASP A 67 3.23 -0.30 -14.31
N THR A 68 4.05 0.72 -13.99
CA THR A 68 5.15 0.59 -13.02
C THR A 68 4.63 0.18 -11.64
N TRP A 69 3.50 0.76 -11.20
CA TRP A 69 2.89 0.42 -9.91
C TRP A 69 2.45 -1.04 -9.88
N GLN A 70 1.80 -1.52 -10.93
CA GLN A 70 1.34 -2.91 -11.05
C GLN A 70 2.52 -3.89 -11.06
N LYS A 71 3.56 -3.62 -11.85
CA LYS A 71 4.78 -4.43 -11.87
C LYS A 71 5.43 -4.53 -10.50
N ASN A 72 5.56 -3.41 -9.78
CA ASN A 72 6.14 -3.42 -8.43
C ASN A 72 5.26 -4.19 -7.43
N LEU A 73 3.93 -4.12 -7.54
CA LEU A 73 3.01 -4.92 -6.72
C LEU A 73 3.21 -6.42 -6.97
N ASP A 74 3.31 -6.83 -8.24
CA ASP A 74 3.48 -8.23 -8.60
C ASP A 74 4.85 -8.77 -8.17
N MET A 75 5.90 -7.98 -8.31
CA MET A 75 7.22 -8.28 -7.74
C MET A 75 7.17 -8.40 -6.21
N LEU A 76 6.41 -7.54 -5.52
CA LEU A 76 6.24 -7.63 -4.07
C LEU A 76 5.47 -8.90 -3.67
N ARG A 77 4.45 -9.29 -4.43
CA ARG A 77 3.71 -10.55 -4.24
C ARG A 77 4.63 -11.76 -4.36
N GLU A 78 5.44 -11.80 -5.42
CA GLU A 78 6.39 -12.89 -5.63
C GLU A 78 7.44 -12.94 -4.51
N TYR A 79 7.96 -11.78 -4.12
CA TYR A 79 8.89 -11.69 -2.99
C TYR A 79 8.26 -12.26 -1.72
N ARG A 80 7.00 -11.92 -1.41
CA ARG A 80 6.27 -12.42 -0.23
C ARG A 80 6.00 -13.92 -0.28
N LYS A 81 5.72 -14.48 -1.45
CA LYS A 81 5.61 -15.94 -1.63
C LYS A 81 6.93 -16.64 -1.28
N LYS A 82 8.07 -16.09 -1.72
CA LYS A 82 9.41 -16.63 -1.40
C LYS A 82 9.86 -16.32 0.03
N ASN A 83 9.32 -15.27 0.66
CA ASN A 83 9.71 -14.80 1.98
C ASN A 83 8.49 -14.55 2.90
N PRO A 84 7.76 -15.58 3.33
CA PRO A 84 6.49 -15.41 4.05
C PRO A 84 6.61 -14.71 5.42
N ARG A 85 7.80 -14.72 6.02
CA ARG A 85 8.05 -14.13 7.35
C ARG A 85 8.65 -12.73 7.34
N ARG A 86 9.01 -12.18 6.18
CA ARG A 86 9.69 -10.88 6.10
C ARG A 86 9.22 -10.02 4.92
N TRP A 87 9.52 -8.73 5.04
CA TRP A 87 9.32 -7.71 4.02
C TRP A 87 10.66 -7.25 3.44
N PRO A 88 10.68 -6.67 2.23
CA PRO A 88 11.90 -6.17 1.60
C PRO A 88 12.65 -5.18 2.48
N SER A 89 13.98 -5.33 2.57
CA SER A 89 14.85 -4.46 3.36
C SER A 89 15.66 -3.53 2.48
N GLN A 90 15.69 -2.24 2.81
CA GLN A 90 16.58 -1.27 2.13
C GLN A 90 18.06 -1.56 2.33
N ARG A 91 18.42 -2.36 3.34
CA ARG A 91 19.80 -2.78 3.61
C ARG A 91 20.23 -4.00 2.79
N SER A 92 19.32 -4.58 1.99
CA SER A 92 19.66 -5.71 1.14
C SER A 92 20.65 -5.30 0.06
N GLN A 93 21.66 -6.14 -0.18
CA GLN A 93 22.60 -5.99 -1.30
C GLN A 93 21.98 -6.40 -2.64
N ASN A 94 20.83 -7.10 -2.61
CA ASN A 94 20.10 -7.44 -3.81
C ASN A 94 19.35 -6.21 -4.35
N GLN A 95 19.71 -5.78 -5.57
CA GLN A 95 19.15 -4.58 -6.18
C GLN A 95 17.62 -4.62 -6.34
N VAL A 96 17.07 -5.80 -6.65
CA VAL A 96 15.63 -6.00 -6.81
C VAL A 96 14.92 -5.84 -5.46
N GLU A 97 15.45 -6.45 -4.41
CA GLU A 97 14.90 -6.29 -3.05
C GLU A 97 15.03 -4.85 -2.56
N HIS A 98 16.17 -4.20 -2.80
CA HIS A 98 16.37 -2.80 -2.43
C HIS A 98 15.35 -1.90 -3.12
N HIS A 99 15.15 -2.06 -4.43
CA HIS A 99 14.12 -1.35 -5.19
C HIS A 99 12.73 -1.57 -4.61
N LEU A 100 12.36 -2.81 -4.32
CA LEU A 100 11.08 -3.14 -3.69
C LEU A 100 10.94 -2.48 -2.32
N ALA A 101 12.00 -2.42 -1.50
CA ALA A 101 11.97 -1.78 -0.19
C ALA A 101 11.76 -0.26 -0.29
N VAL A 102 12.40 0.40 -1.25
CA VAL A 102 12.19 1.83 -1.53
C VAL A 102 10.75 2.09 -1.99
N TRP A 103 10.24 1.28 -2.93
CA TRP A 103 8.86 1.38 -3.40
C TRP A 103 7.85 1.15 -2.27
N PHE A 104 8.05 0.09 -1.48
CA PHE A 104 7.24 -0.25 -0.31
C PHE A 104 7.12 0.92 0.69
N LEU A 105 8.22 1.64 0.98
CA LEU A 105 8.18 2.83 1.83
C LEU A 105 7.49 4.02 1.15
N GLY A 106 7.61 4.15 -0.17
CA GLY A 106 6.85 5.10 -0.97
C GLY A 106 5.34 4.88 -0.84
N VAL A 107 4.88 3.63 -0.98
CA VAL A 107 3.47 3.25 -0.79
C VAL A 107 2.96 3.66 0.59
N ARG A 108 3.73 3.40 1.65
CA ARG A 108 3.38 3.83 3.02
C ARG A 108 3.31 5.35 3.17
N LYS A 109 4.20 6.08 2.50
CA LYS A 109 4.20 7.55 2.50
C LYS A 109 2.95 8.09 1.79
N ASP A 110 2.55 7.48 0.68
CA ASP A 110 1.36 7.87 -0.07
C ASP A 110 0.07 7.54 0.70
N PHE A 111 0.03 6.40 1.40
CA PHE A 111 -1.07 6.05 2.30
C PHE A 111 -1.26 7.10 3.41
N ARG A 112 -0.19 7.45 4.14
CA ARG A 112 -0.25 8.46 5.21
C ARG A 112 -0.65 9.85 4.73
N ARG A 113 -0.42 10.15 3.45
CA ARG A 113 -0.79 11.42 2.82
C ARG A 113 -2.19 11.40 2.20
N GLY A 114 -2.92 10.29 2.30
CA GLY A 114 -4.23 10.12 1.66
C GLY A 114 -4.17 10.09 0.13
N LYS A 115 -2.99 9.87 -0.47
CA LYS A 115 -2.79 9.85 -1.93
C LYS A 115 -2.99 8.47 -2.57
N LEU A 116 -3.14 7.44 -1.74
CA LEU A 116 -3.37 6.08 -2.22
C LEU A 116 -4.83 5.90 -2.63
N SER A 117 -5.08 5.61 -3.91
CA SER A 117 -6.43 5.33 -4.40
C SER A 117 -7.07 4.13 -3.68
N LYS A 118 -8.41 4.12 -3.56
CA LYS A 118 -9.18 3.01 -2.96
C LYS A 118 -8.82 1.64 -3.55
N THR A 119 -8.68 1.53 -4.87
CA THR A 119 -8.31 0.28 -5.56
C THR A 119 -6.93 -0.21 -5.15
N ARG A 120 -5.92 0.68 -5.16
CA ARG A 120 -4.55 0.34 -4.73
C ARG A 120 -4.50 -0.09 -3.26
N LYS A 121 -5.28 0.56 -2.39
CA LYS A 121 -5.42 0.18 -0.98
C LYS A 121 -5.93 -1.27 -0.86
N LYS A 122 -7.05 -1.60 -1.52
CA LYS A 122 -7.62 -2.96 -1.52
C LYS A 122 -6.65 -4.03 -2.02
N LEU A 123 -5.90 -3.74 -3.09
CA LEU A 123 -4.90 -4.66 -3.62
C LEU A 123 -3.76 -4.95 -2.64
N LEU A 124 -3.36 -3.95 -1.86
CA LEU A 124 -2.32 -4.09 -0.83
C LEU A 124 -2.88 -4.78 0.44
N GLU A 125 -4.12 -4.53 0.80
CA GLU A 125 -4.81 -5.28 1.88
C GLU A 125 -4.87 -6.78 1.56
N SER A 126 -5.08 -7.16 0.30
CA SER A 126 -5.12 -8.58 -0.12
C SER A 126 -3.82 -9.36 0.10
N ILE A 127 -2.70 -8.66 0.34
CA ILE A 127 -1.39 -9.27 0.61
C ILE A 127 -0.93 -9.04 2.06
N ASP A 128 -1.85 -8.64 2.94
CA ASP A 128 -1.58 -8.27 4.34
C ASP A 128 -0.46 -7.21 4.43
N PHE A 129 -0.50 -6.22 3.54
CA PHE A 129 0.51 -5.17 3.48
C PHE A 129 0.47 -4.32 4.76
N PRO A 130 1.59 -4.20 5.49
CA PRO A 130 1.60 -3.46 6.74
C PRO A 130 1.70 -1.96 6.45
N PHE A 131 0.56 -1.28 6.33
CA PHE A 131 0.50 0.14 6.00
C PHE A 131 1.19 1.01 7.04
N GLU A 132 1.11 0.61 8.31
CA GLU A 132 1.84 1.26 9.37
C GLU A 132 2.86 0.30 10.01
N PRO A 133 4.17 0.63 10.06
CA PRO A 133 5.13 -0.13 10.87
C PRO A 133 4.78 -0.10 12.38
N ARG A 134 3.86 0.79 12.79
CA ARG A 134 3.22 0.76 14.09
C ARG A 134 2.37 -0.49 14.31
N GLU A 135 2.00 -1.27 13.30
CA GLU A 135 1.39 -2.59 13.49
C GLU A 135 2.31 -3.52 14.30
N SER A 136 3.65 -3.46 14.16
CA SER A 136 4.52 -4.25 15.06
C SER A 136 4.56 -3.70 16.49
N ARG A 137 4.34 -2.39 16.69
CA ARG A 137 4.17 -1.81 18.04
C ARG A 137 2.79 -2.13 18.60
N TRP A 138 1.77 -2.05 17.76
CA TRP A 138 0.39 -2.36 18.09
C TRP A 138 0.29 -3.83 18.48
N GLU A 139 0.80 -4.75 17.66
CA GLU A 139 0.85 -6.18 17.94
C GLU A 139 1.66 -6.46 19.21
N LYS A 140 2.84 -5.83 19.39
CA LYS A 140 3.62 -5.99 20.64
C LYS A 140 2.86 -5.48 21.86
N THR A 141 2.24 -4.31 21.80
CA THR A 141 1.47 -3.74 22.91
C THR A 141 0.18 -4.51 23.15
N PHE A 142 -0.44 -5.06 22.10
CA PHE A 142 -1.59 -5.94 22.17
C PHE A 142 -1.24 -7.29 22.79
N GLU A 143 -0.09 -7.89 22.45
CA GLU A 143 0.43 -9.08 23.13
C GLU A 143 0.76 -8.79 24.60
N GLN A 144 1.31 -7.61 24.91
CA GLN A 144 1.51 -7.17 26.29
C GLN A 144 0.18 -7.04 27.02
N LEU A 145 -0.87 -6.50 26.38
CA LEU A 145 -2.22 -6.41 26.92
C LEU A 145 -2.82 -7.79 27.19
N LYS A 146 -2.73 -8.73 26.24
CA LYS A 146 -3.18 -10.11 26.44
C LYS A 146 -2.44 -10.80 27.58
N THR A 147 -1.12 -10.62 27.64
CA THR A 147 -0.28 -11.20 28.71
C THR A 147 -0.63 -10.60 30.06
N TRP A 148 -0.88 -9.29 30.10
CA TRP A 148 -1.35 -8.59 31.30
C TRP A 148 -2.66 -9.21 31.80
N ILE A 149 -3.68 -9.24 30.94
CA ILE A 149 -5.00 -9.81 31.25
C ILE A 149 -4.89 -11.26 31.74
N ARG A 150 -4.06 -12.10 31.10
CA ARG A 150 -3.83 -13.48 31.53
C ARG A 150 -3.21 -13.59 32.93
N LYS A 151 -2.35 -12.64 33.32
CA LYS A 151 -1.65 -12.66 34.60
C LYS A 151 -2.47 -12.05 35.73
N THR A 152 -3.19 -10.96 35.46
CA THR A 152 -3.94 -10.22 36.47
C THR A 152 -5.41 -10.60 36.53
N GLY A 153 -5.94 -11.24 35.48
CA GLY A 153 -7.37 -11.51 35.30
C GLY A 153 -8.21 -10.27 35.03
N LYS A 154 -7.59 -9.09 34.88
CA LYS A 154 -8.28 -7.80 34.79
C LYS A 154 -7.73 -6.93 33.66
N LEU A 155 -8.58 -6.04 33.14
CA LEU A 155 -8.11 -4.99 32.23
C LEU A 155 -7.19 -4.01 32.96
N PRO A 156 -6.21 -3.42 32.27
CA PRO A 156 -5.37 -2.38 32.87
C PRO A 156 -6.18 -1.13 33.20
N GLU A 157 -5.93 -0.56 34.37
CA GLU A 157 -6.66 0.61 34.90
C GLU A 157 -5.79 1.87 34.92
N ARG A 158 -6.44 3.04 34.95
CA ARG A 158 -5.74 4.34 34.99
C ARG A 158 -4.88 4.50 36.25
N GLY A 159 -5.35 3.95 37.38
CA GLY A 159 -4.72 4.02 38.70
C GLY A 159 -3.79 2.84 39.02
N ASP A 160 -3.40 2.05 38.03
CA ASP A 160 -2.63 0.83 38.26
C ASP A 160 -1.30 1.10 38.98
N PRO A 161 -0.91 0.35 40.03
CA PRO A 161 0.36 0.57 40.72
C PRO A 161 1.58 0.31 39.81
N GLN A 162 1.45 -0.55 38.81
CA GLN A 162 2.51 -0.83 37.87
C GLN A 162 2.47 0.13 36.66
N GLU A 163 3.63 0.71 36.34
CA GLU A 163 3.78 1.60 35.19
C GLU A 163 3.40 0.95 33.84
N LEU A 164 3.54 -0.37 33.74
CA LEU A 164 3.07 -1.11 32.56
C LEU A 164 1.55 -1.10 32.46
N GLY A 165 0.83 -1.26 33.57
CA GLY A 165 -0.64 -1.21 33.63
C GLY A 165 -1.17 0.15 33.17
N LYS A 166 -0.64 1.26 33.71
CA LYS A 166 -1.03 2.62 33.30
C LYS A 166 -0.83 2.87 31.80
N LYS A 167 0.30 2.41 31.26
CA LYS A 167 0.62 2.54 29.82
C LYS A 167 -0.34 1.72 28.95
N LEU A 168 -0.62 0.48 29.34
CA LEU A 168 -1.55 -0.37 28.63
C LEU A 168 -2.98 0.18 28.68
N HIS A 169 -3.40 0.76 29.81
CA HIS A 169 -4.69 1.43 29.95
C HIS A 169 -4.83 2.60 28.97
N ALA A 170 -3.87 3.53 28.97
CA ALA A 170 -3.88 4.68 28.08
C ALA A 170 -3.89 4.26 26.59
N TRP A 171 -3.10 3.25 26.25
CA TRP A 171 -3.06 2.72 24.89
C TRP A 171 -4.38 2.05 24.49
N TYR A 172 -4.95 1.19 25.34
CA TYR A 172 -6.21 0.49 25.11
C TYR A 172 -7.37 1.48 24.88
N LYS A 173 -7.51 2.49 25.75
CA LYS A 173 -8.54 3.53 25.58
C LYS A 173 -8.36 4.30 24.28
N TYR A 174 -7.13 4.62 23.91
CA TYR A 174 -6.83 5.27 22.63
C TYR A 174 -7.22 4.39 21.42
N GLN A 175 -7.05 3.06 21.51
CA GLN A 175 -7.47 2.16 20.43
C GLN A 175 -9.01 2.11 20.29
N LEU A 176 -9.76 2.10 21.38
CA LEU A 176 -11.23 2.15 21.34
C LEU A 176 -11.74 3.41 20.64
N THR A 177 -11.18 4.58 20.98
CA THR A 177 -11.51 5.82 20.27
C THR A 177 -11.14 5.75 18.78
N LYS A 178 -10.05 5.08 18.41
CA LYS A 178 -9.68 4.87 17.00
C LYS A 178 -10.62 3.91 16.26
N MET A 179 -11.17 2.94 16.97
CA MET A 179 -12.19 2.02 16.47
C MET A 179 -13.49 2.76 16.14
N GLU A 180 -13.96 3.62 17.04
CA GLU A 180 -15.15 4.47 16.86
C GLU A 180 -15.00 5.44 15.67
N ASN A 181 -13.79 5.99 15.47
CA ASN A 181 -13.51 6.92 14.39
C ASN A 181 -13.19 6.25 13.04
N ASP A 182 -13.38 4.92 12.93
CA ASP A 182 -13.11 4.13 11.72
C ASP A 182 -11.68 4.25 11.17
N VAL A 183 -10.70 4.44 12.06
CA VAL A 183 -9.28 4.64 11.69
C VAL A 183 -8.48 3.34 11.78
N LEU A 184 -8.97 2.34 12.51
CA LEU A 184 -8.31 1.03 12.64
C LEU A 184 -8.52 0.16 11.39
N SER A 185 -7.55 -0.71 11.11
CA SER A 185 -7.73 -1.78 10.13
C SER A 185 -8.75 -2.81 10.62
N GLU A 186 -9.46 -3.46 9.70
CA GLU A 186 -10.45 -4.51 10.04
C GLU A 186 -9.84 -5.60 10.94
N ARG A 187 -8.63 -6.05 10.63
CA ARG A 187 -7.88 -7.02 11.46
C ARG A 187 -7.68 -6.56 12.91
N GLN A 188 -7.41 -5.28 13.14
CA GLN A 188 -7.23 -4.73 14.49
C GLN A 188 -8.55 -4.61 15.25
N LYS A 189 -9.63 -4.23 14.53
CA LYS A 189 -10.98 -4.19 15.09
C LYS A 189 -11.39 -5.59 15.53
N GLU A 190 -11.30 -6.58 14.64
CA GLU A 190 -11.60 -7.98 14.94
C GLU A 190 -10.77 -8.50 16.13
N ALA A 191 -9.48 -8.21 16.18
CA ALA A 191 -8.62 -8.64 17.27
C ALA A 191 -9.00 -8.03 18.63
N LEU A 192 -9.33 -6.73 18.69
CA LEU A 192 -9.78 -6.07 19.91
C LEU A 192 -11.17 -6.54 20.34
N THR A 193 -12.12 -6.61 19.41
CA THR A 193 -13.48 -7.09 19.67
C THR A 193 -13.47 -8.53 20.16
N SER A 194 -12.69 -9.41 19.52
CA SER A 194 -12.54 -10.80 19.97
C SER A 194 -11.98 -10.90 21.39
N LEU A 195 -10.97 -10.08 21.73
CA LEU A 195 -10.40 -10.05 23.07
C LEU A 195 -11.42 -9.58 24.12
N LEU A 196 -12.16 -8.50 23.84
CA LEU A 196 -13.16 -7.96 24.78
C LEU A 196 -14.36 -8.91 24.97
N ASN A 197 -14.85 -9.49 23.89
CA ASN A 197 -15.92 -10.50 23.95
C ASN A 197 -15.49 -11.74 24.74
N SER A 198 -14.22 -12.16 24.65
CA SER A 198 -13.69 -13.29 25.44
C SER A 198 -13.63 -13.01 26.94
N MET A 199 -13.74 -11.75 27.35
CA MET A 199 -13.81 -11.32 28.74
C MET A 199 -15.23 -10.97 29.21
N ASP A 200 -16.24 -11.17 28.35
CA ASP A 200 -17.63 -10.77 28.58
C ASP A 200 -17.80 -9.24 28.77
N ILE A 201 -16.95 -8.45 28.09
CA ILE A 201 -16.92 -6.99 28.17
C ILE A 201 -17.46 -6.44 26.85
N SER A 202 -18.58 -5.69 26.92
CA SER A 202 -19.10 -4.97 25.75
C SER A 202 -18.09 -3.91 25.29
N PRO A 203 -17.77 -3.82 23.99
CA PRO A 203 -16.95 -2.74 23.44
C PRO A 203 -17.64 -1.37 23.50
N ASP A 204 -18.90 -1.31 23.92
CA ASP A 204 -19.68 -0.09 24.03
C ASP A 204 -19.21 0.76 25.23
N VAL A 205 -18.34 1.73 24.97
CA VAL A 205 -17.88 2.72 25.95
C VAL A 205 -18.90 3.86 25.98
N ASN A 206 -20.05 3.66 26.61
CA ASN A 206 -20.96 4.78 26.87
C ASN A 206 -21.03 5.12 28.36
N ARG A 207 -20.44 6.28 28.67
CA ARG A 207 -20.75 7.24 29.75
C ARG A 207 -21.33 6.68 31.07
N SER A 208 -20.50 6.66 32.09
CA SER A 208 -20.87 6.85 33.50
C SER A 208 -19.67 7.59 34.15
N GLU A 209 -19.76 8.70 34.88
CA GLU A 209 -20.87 9.38 35.56
C GLU A 209 -20.66 10.91 35.53
N HIS A 210 -21.72 11.65 35.21
CA HIS A 210 -22.06 12.87 35.94
C HIS A 210 -22.98 12.44 37.08
N SER A 211 -22.52 12.63 38.33
CA SER A 211 -23.22 12.70 39.63
C SER A 211 -22.14 12.40 40.67
N GLN A 212 -21.80 13.24 41.65
CA GLN A 212 -22.47 14.37 42.30
C GLN A 212 -21.48 15.51 42.54
#